data_AF-A0A938PBT4-F1
#
_entry.id   AF-A0A938PBT4-F1
#
_cell.length_a   1.000
_cell.length_b   1.000
_cell.length_c   1.000
_cell.angle_alpha   90.00
_cell.angle_beta   90.00
_cell.angle_gamma   90.00
#
_symmetry.space_group_name_H-M   'P 1'
#
loop_
_entity.id
_entity.type
_entity.pdbx_description
1 polymer ?
#
loop_
_entity_poly.entity_id
_entity_poly.type
_entity_poly.pdbx_seq_one_letter_code
_entity_poly.pdbx_strand_id
1 'polypeptide(L)'
;MKKYLFQILYFVLLSNVIYSQSCRSILEVSTNKDSALIFINEDFIGYGKIRMDVDLGKYYITIKEKLALWNEDEIKDSVNVKECDKEYLITYNHFDKIYVDSKPQNAAVYIYDSLMAYTPNFIHANQYLTLKFKMNGTEKLVQSKDLLDTSLVSLDFTPQENSERFTESKWFKILLGSAAVLGSTAAYFKIKADNLYDDYLSSKENQLVEKIDRYDLYSGIAFGLLQINFG
;
A
#
# COMPACT_ATOMS: atom_id res chain seq x y z
N MET A 1 14.63 63.26 -45.99
CA MET A 1 13.73 62.61 -45.01
C MET A 1 13.19 61.24 -45.46
N LYS A 2 12.77 61.04 -46.72
CA LYS A 2 12.24 59.73 -47.19
C LYS A 2 13.22 58.53 -47.14
N LYS A 3 14.54 58.76 -47.27
CA LYS A 3 15.56 57.67 -47.27
C LYS A 3 15.75 57.01 -45.89
N TYR A 4 15.69 57.79 -44.81
CA TYR A 4 15.87 57.27 -43.45
C TYR A 4 14.63 56.53 -42.93
N LEU A 5 13.44 56.90 -43.42
CA LEU A 5 12.19 56.21 -43.06
C LEU A 5 12.17 54.77 -43.59
N PHE A 6 12.74 54.54 -44.78
CA PHE A 6 12.80 53.21 -45.40
C PHE A 6 13.82 52.29 -44.71
N GLN A 7 14.93 52.85 -44.19
CA GLN A 7 15.91 52.10 -43.40
C GLN A 7 15.37 51.70 -42.02
N ILE A 8 14.57 52.55 -41.38
CA ILE A 8 13.93 52.22 -40.09
C ILE A 8 12.88 51.11 -40.28
N LEU A 9 12.11 51.16 -41.38
CA LEU A 9 11.11 50.13 -41.68
C LEU A 9 11.74 48.76 -41.98
N TYR A 10 12.91 48.73 -42.64
CA TYR A 10 13.66 47.50 -42.92
C TYR A 10 14.26 46.88 -41.65
N PHE A 11 14.66 47.71 -40.67
CA PHE A 11 15.20 47.24 -39.40
C PHE A 11 14.12 46.66 -38.47
N VAL A 12 12.89 47.18 -38.53
CA VAL A 12 11.74 46.68 -37.75
C VAL A 12 11.15 45.38 -38.33
N LEU A 13 11.33 45.13 -39.63
CA LEU A 13 10.89 43.89 -40.27
C LEU A 13 11.86 42.71 -40.05
N LEU A 14 13.13 42.99 -39.71
CA LEU A 14 14.12 41.95 -39.40
C LEU A 14 14.11 41.50 -37.93
N SER A 15 13.40 42.20 -37.04
CA SER A 15 13.33 41.85 -35.60
C SER A 15 12.21 40.88 -35.22
N ASN A 16 11.43 40.38 -36.17
CA ASN A 16 10.22 39.60 -35.91
C ASN A 16 10.28 38.14 -36.36
N VAL A 17 11.44 37.47 -36.20
CA VAL A 17 11.47 36.00 -36.30
C VAL A 17 12.42 35.42 -35.25
N ILE A 18 12.09 35.61 -33.97
CA ILE A 18 12.48 34.62 -32.97
C ILE A 18 11.31 33.64 -32.93
N TYR A 19 11.43 32.54 -33.67
CA TYR A 19 10.60 31.38 -33.37
C TYR A 19 10.87 31.04 -31.90
N SER A 20 9.89 31.27 -31.04
CA SER A 20 9.84 30.54 -29.77
C SER A 20 9.76 29.07 -30.16
N GLN A 21 10.92 28.41 -30.19
CA GLN A 21 10.96 26.96 -30.26
C GLN A 21 10.31 26.50 -28.96
N SER A 22 9.06 26.06 -29.05
CA SER A 22 8.37 25.45 -27.91
C SER A 22 9.16 24.19 -27.56
N CYS A 23 9.96 24.27 -26.49
CA CYS A 23 10.73 23.14 -26.00
C CYS A 23 9.76 22.06 -25.54
N ARG A 24 9.51 21.10 -26.41
CA ARG A 24 8.63 19.96 -26.14
C ARG A 24 9.43 18.69 -26.33
N SER A 25 9.19 17.75 -25.43
CA SER A 25 9.71 16.39 -25.51
C SER A 25 8.54 15.43 -25.42
N ILE A 26 8.78 14.19 -25.80
CA ILE A 26 7.74 13.15 -25.77
C ILE A 26 8.02 12.26 -24.58
N LEU A 27 7.02 12.10 -23.72
CA LEU A 27 7.01 11.09 -22.67
C LEU A 27 6.08 9.95 -23.09
N GLU A 28 6.65 8.76 -23.24
CA GLU A 28 5.91 7.53 -23.45
C GLU A 28 6.05 6.65 -22.20
N VAL A 29 4.92 6.33 -21.58
CA VAL A 29 4.85 5.39 -20.46
C VAL A 29 4.02 4.21 -20.90
N SER A 30 4.56 3.01 -20.72
CA SER A 30 3.90 1.76 -21.05
C SER A 30 4.02 0.75 -19.92
N THR A 31 3.04 -0.15 -19.83
CA THR A 31 3.05 -1.28 -18.91
C THR A 31 2.61 -2.57 -19.62
N ASN A 32 3.03 -3.71 -19.10
CA ASN A 32 2.62 -5.04 -19.57
C ASN A 32 1.14 -5.39 -19.30
N LYS A 33 0.38 -4.49 -18.65
CA LYS A 33 -1.06 -4.62 -18.38
C LYS A 33 -1.85 -3.53 -19.10
N ASP A 34 -2.53 -3.89 -20.19
CA ASP A 34 -3.31 -2.94 -21.00
C ASP A 34 -4.45 -2.25 -20.23
N SER A 35 -4.99 -2.88 -19.18
CA SER A 35 -6.05 -2.33 -18.34
C SER A 35 -5.56 -1.42 -17.21
N ALA A 36 -4.26 -1.31 -16.98
CA ALA A 36 -3.73 -0.53 -15.86
C ALA A 36 -3.87 0.97 -16.11
N LEU A 37 -4.36 1.69 -15.11
CA LEU A 37 -4.53 3.13 -15.05
C LEU A 37 -3.17 3.82 -14.87
N ILE A 38 -2.86 4.79 -15.72
CA ILE A 38 -1.65 5.61 -15.65
C ILE A 38 -2.02 7.03 -15.23
N PHE A 39 -1.38 7.50 -14.17
CA PHE A 39 -1.47 8.85 -13.65
C PHE A 39 -0.13 9.57 -13.78
N ILE A 40 -0.17 10.83 -14.19
CA ILE A 40 1.00 11.72 -14.27
C ILE A 40 0.69 12.95 -13.42
N ASN A 41 1.52 13.23 -12.42
CA ASN A 41 1.30 14.31 -11.45
C ASN A 41 -0.09 14.26 -10.82
N GLU A 42 -0.53 13.06 -10.42
CA GLU A 42 -1.85 12.77 -9.83
C GLU A 42 -3.04 12.82 -10.81
N ASP A 43 -2.85 13.33 -12.03
CA ASP A 43 -3.89 13.37 -13.06
C ASP A 43 -3.95 12.06 -13.85
N PHE A 44 -5.16 11.54 -14.04
CA PHE A 44 -5.39 10.36 -14.88
C PHE A 44 -5.20 10.70 -16.36
N ILE A 45 -4.27 9.99 -17.03
CA ILE A 45 -3.93 10.26 -18.45
C ILE A 45 -4.50 9.18 -19.38
N GLY A 46 -4.50 7.91 -18.97
CA GLY A 46 -4.96 6.82 -19.82
C GLY A 46 -4.64 5.43 -19.28
N TYR A 47 -4.74 4.43 -20.15
CA TYR A 47 -4.59 3.01 -19.79
C TYR A 47 -3.45 2.35 -20.55
N GLY A 48 -2.66 1.50 -19.88
CA GLY A 48 -1.69 0.58 -20.47
C GLY A 48 -0.49 1.23 -21.15
N LYS A 49 -0.73 2.07 -22.15
CA LYS A 49 0.27 2.85 -22.87
C LYS A 49 -0.24 4.26 -23.13
N ILE A 50 0.53 5.26 -22.72
CA ILE A 50 0.28 6.67 -23.00
C ILE A 50 1.51 7.30 -23.66
N ARG A 51 1.27 8.26 -24.55
CA ARG A 51 2.29 9.07 -25.21
C ARG A 51 1.80 10.51 -25.19
N MET A 52 2.57 11.42 -24.63
CA MET A 52 2.19 12.82 -24.49
C MET A 52 3.37 13.76 -24.70
N ASP A 53 3.09 14.96 -25.20
CA ASP A 53 4.05 16.06 -25.22
C ASP A 53 4.19 16.64 -23.82
N VAL A 54 5.43 16.84 -23.39
CA VAL A 54 5.80 17.35 -22.07
C VAL A 54 6.84 18.45 -22.20
N ASP A 55 6.75 19.41 -21.29
CA ASP A 55 7.77 20.43 -21.11
C ASP A 55 8.93 19.89 -20.25
N LEU A 56 10.01 20.66 -20.11
CA LEU A 56 11.08 20.31 -19.19
C LEU A 56 10.56 20.34 -17.75
N GLY A 57 10.85 19.29 -16.99
CA GLY A 57 10.38 19.19 -15.63
C GLY A 57 10.42 17.79 -15.08
N LYS A 58 10.07 17.69 -13.80
CA LYS A 58 9.91 16.42 -13.10
C LYS A 58 8.45 16.01 -13.14
N TYR A 59 8.21 14.78 -13.59
CA TYR A 59 6.89 14.17 -13.66
C TYR A 59 6.82 12.98 -12.71
N TYR A 60 5.74 12.88 -11.96
CA TYR A 60 5.47 11.78 -11.03
C TYR A 60 4.53 10.80 -11.70
N ILE A 61 4.98 9.56 -11.87
CA ILE A 61 4.24 8.50 -12.54
C ILE A 61 3.64 7.62 -11.46
N THR A 62 2.34 7.37 -11.54
CA THR A 62 1.65 6.39 -10.70
C THR A 62 0.86 5.43 -11.59
N ILE A 63 1.05 4.13 -11.41
CA ILE A 63 0.34 3.09 -12.17
C ILE A 63 -0.43 2.20 -11.20
N LYS A 64 -1.71 2.01 -11.48
CA LYS A 64 -2.65 1.19 -10.69
C LYS A 64 -3.39 0.23 -11.63
N GLU A 65 -3.68 -1.00 -11.22
CA GLU A 65 -4.59 -1.88 -11.95
C GLU A 65 -6.05 -1.41 -11.88
N LYS A 66 -6.51 -0.93 -10.72
CA LYS A 66 -7.87 -0.47 -10.44
C LYS A 66 -7.87 0.71 -9.46
N LEU A 67 -9.01 1.41 -9.37
CA LEU A 67 -9.13 2.62 -8.53
C LEU A 67 -9.31 2.31 -7.03
N ALA A 68 -9.86 1.16 -6.67
CA ALA A 68 -10.41 0.92 -5.34
C ALA A 68 -10.32 -0.55 -4.89
N LEU A 69 -9.14 -1.17 -5.01
CA LEU A 69 -8.86 -2.43 -4.31
C LEU A 69 -7.91 -2.18 -3.13
N TRP A 70 -8.28 -2.71 -1.97
CA TRP A 70 -7.39 -2.74 -0.81
C TRP A 70 -6.23 -3.71 -1.10
N ASN A 71 -4.99 -3.31 -0.80
CA ASN A 71 -3.74 -4.08 -1.04
C ASN A 71 -3.36 -4.31 -2.52
N GLU A 72 -3.79 -3.41 -3.40
CA GLU A 72 -3.36 -3.40 -4.79
C GLU A 72 -1.87 -3.07 -4.93
N ASP A 73 -1.22 -3.63 -5.94
CA ASP A 73 0.15 -3.24 -6.28
C ASP A 73 0.10 -1.85 -6.94
N GLU A 74 0.94 -0.92 -6.46
CA GLU A 74 0.97 0.46 -6.93
C GLU A 74 2.42 0.80 -7.27
N ILE A 75 2.67 1.13 -8.53
CA ILE A 75 4.00 1.55 -8.98
C ILE A 75 4.06 3.06 -8.89
N LYS A 76 5.00 3.59 -8.11
CA LYS A 76 5.30 5.03 -8.02
C LYS A 76 6.72 5.28 -8.49
N ASP A 77 6.86 6.20 -9.42
CA ASP A 77 8.16 6.58 -9.98
C ASP A 77 8.18 8.07 -10.34
N SER A 78 9.34 8.58 -10.71
CA SER A 78 9.48 9.92 -11.26
C SER A 78 10.47 9.98 -12.40
N VAL A 79 10.10 10.67 -13.47
CA VAL A 79 10.98 10.98 -14.60
C VAL A 79 11.34 12.46 -14.59
N ASN A 80 12.60 12.76 -14.89
CA ASN A 80 13.06 14.14 -15.06
C ASN A 80 13.40 14.40 -16.54
N VAL A 81 12.56 15.18 -17.20
CA VAL A 81 12.72 15.60 -18.59
C VAL A 81 13.62 16.83 -18.61
N LYS A 82 14.86 16.65 -19.10
CA LYS A 82 15.92 17.67 -19.02
C LYS A 82 16.27 18.29 -20.37
N GLU A 83 15.94 17.61 -21.46
CA GLU A 83 16.32 18.01 -22.81
C GLU A 83 15.08 18.11 -23.70
N CYS A 84 15.07 19.11 -24.58
CA CYS A 84 14.03 19.32 -25.59
C CYS A 84 14.17 18.34 -26.75
N ASP A 85 13.09 18.11 -27.50
CA ASP A 85 13.06 17.31 -28.73
C ASP A 85 13.57 15.87 -28.54
N LYS A 86 13.44 15.33 -27.32
CA LYS A 86 13.80 13.95 -26.97
C LYS A 86 12.58 13.12 -26.65
N GLU A 87 12.70 11.82 -26.92
CA GLU A 87 11.73 10.83 -26.48
C GLU A 87 12.23 10.13 -25.21
N TYR A 88 11.41 10.15 -24.18
CA TYR A 88 11.60 9.44 -22.92
C TYR A 88 10.65 8.24 -22.92
N LEU A 89 11.19 7.05 -23.18
CA LEU A 89 10.43 5.80 -23.24
C LEU A 89 10.62 5.03 -21.94
N ILE A 90 9.54 4.84 -21.18
CA ILE A 90 9.58 4.13 -19.90
C ILE A 90 8.60 2.96 -19.94
N THR A 91 9.09 1.79 -19.55
CA THR A 91 8.31 0.55 -19.53
C THR A 91 8.28 -0.01 -18.12
N TYR A 92 7.08 -0.29 -17.63
CA TYR A 92 6.84 -0.88 -16.32
C TYR A 92 6.30 -2.30 -16.47
N ASN A 93 6.62 -3.16 -15.51
CA ASN A 93 6.03 -4.49 -15.43
C ASN A 93 5.23 -4.57 -14.14
N HIS A 94 3.94 -4.80 -14.30
CA HIS A 94 3.00 -5.10 -13.25
C HIS A 94 2.83 -6.62 -13.14
N PHE A 95 2.90 -7.15 -11.92
CA PHE A 95 2.94 -8.59 -11.71
C PHE A 95 1.79 -9.04 -10.83
N ASP A 96 0.95 -9.92 -11.38
CA ASP A 96 -0.14 -10.52 -10.62
C ASP A 96 0.36 -11.18 -9.33
N LYS A 97 -0.32 -10.87 -8.23
CA LYS A 97 -0.16 -11.58 -6.97
C LYS A 97 -0.96 -12.88 -7.01
N ILE A 98 -0.34 -13.97 -6.62
CA ILE A 98 -0.97 -15.27 -6.44
C ILE A 98 -1.20 -15.48 -4.95
N TYR A 99 -2.43 -15.84 -4.58
CA TYR A 99 -2.74 -16.28 -3.22
C TYR A 99 -2.14 -17.67 -3.00
N VAL A 100 -1.34 -17.82 -1.96
CA VAL A 100 -0.70 -19.07 -1.59
C VAL A 100 -1.05 -19.42 -0.16
N ASP A 101 -1.51 -20.64 0.04
CA ASP A 101 -1.85 -21.21 1.34
C ASP A 101 -1.18 -22.57 1.50
N SER A 102 -1.05 -23.03 2.74
CA SER A 102 -0.49 -24.34 3.02
C SER A 102 -1.28 -25.10 4.07
N LYS A 103 -1.15 -26.42 4.05
CA LYS A 103 -1.65 -27.31 5.10
C LYS A 103 -0.48 -28.14 5.65
N PRO A 104 -0.14 -28.03 6.94
CA PRO A 104 -0.59 -27.01 7.92
C PRO A 104 -0.28 -25.56 7.47
N GLN A 105 -0.99 -24.59 8.03
CA GLN A 105 -0.77 -23.16 7.77
C GLN A 105 0.55 -22.66 8.37
N ASN A 106 0.97 -21.46 7.98
CA ASN A 106 2.22 -20.80 8.43
C ASN A 106 3.50 -21.47 7.91
N ALA A 107 3.44 -22.09 6.72
CA ALA A 107 4.65 -22.47 6.01
C ALA A 107 5.35 -21.24 5.45
N ALA A 108 6.68 -21.20 5.62
CA ALA A 108 7.55 -20.21 5.03
C ALA A 108 7.70 -20.47 3.52
N VAL A 109 7.48 -19.45 2.70
CA VAL A 109 7.60 -19.52 1.25
C VAL A 109 8.88 -18.82 0.82
N TYR A 110 9.74 -19.57 0.13
CA TYR A 110 11.02 -19.11 -0.36
C TYR A 110 11.04 -19.06 -1.89
N ILE A 111 11.72 -18.04 -2.40
CA ILE A 111 12.13 -17.93 -3.79
C ILE A 111 13.65 -18.01 -3.82
N TYR A 112 14.18 -19.06 -4.46
CA TYR A 112 15.57 -19.47 -4.31
C TYR A 112 15.91 -19.67 -2.82
N ASP A 113 16.70 -18.75 -2.24
CA ASP A 113 17.09 -18.74 -0.84
C ASP A 113 16.53 -17.56 -0.04
N SER A 114 15.74 -16.69 -0.68
CA SER A 114 15.09 -15.56 0.00
C SER A 114 13.75 -15.97 0.58
N LEU A 115 13.54 -15.67 1.86
CA LEU A 115 12.23 -15.75 2.48
C LEU A 115 11.34 -14.63 1.92
N MET A 116 10.19 -15.00 1.38
CA MET A 116 9.28 -14.05 0.74
C MET A 116 8.07 -13.77 1.60
N ALA A 117 7.46 -14.82 2.17
CA ALA A 117 6.27 -14.70 3.00
C ALA A 117 6.05 -15.94 3.87
N TYR A 118 5.07 -15.86 4.76
CA TYR A 118 4.47 -17.00 5.43
C TYR A 118 3.03 -17.15 4.97
N THR A 119 2.61 -18.38 4.69
CA THR A 119 1.24 -18.71 4.28
C THR A 119 0.24 -18.57 5.44
N PRO A 120 -1.02 -18.16 5.17
CA PRO A 120 -1.54 -17.70 3.88
C PRO A 120 -1.05 -16.30 3.50
N ASN A 121 -0.62 -16.10 2.25
CA ASN A 121 -0.18 -14.79 1.77
C ASN A 121 -0.39 -14.59 0.27
N PHE A 122 -0.26 -13.35 -0.19
CA PHE A 122 -0.16 -13.01 -1.60
C PHE A 122 1.31 -12.82 -1.98
N ILE A 123 1.77 -13.50 -3.04
CA ILE A 123 3.15 -13.39 -3.54
C ILE A 123 3.17 -13.14 -5.04
N HIS A 124 4.18 -12.42 -5.52
CA HIS A 124 4.42 -12.24 -6.96
C HIS A 124 5.09 -13.50 -7.55
N ALA A 125 4.35 -14.60 -7.63
CA ALA A 125 4.90 -15.91 -8.00
C ALA A 125 5.05 -16.13 -9.52
N ASN A 126 4.31 -15.39 -10.35
CA ASN A 126 4.34 -15.54 -11.81
C ASN A 126 5.73 -15.27 -12.45
N GLN A 127 6.65 -14.65 -11.70
CA GLN A 127 8.02 -14.38 -12.14
C GLN A 127 8.97 -15.57 -11.98
N TYR A 128 8.61 -16.57 -11.19
CA TYR A 128 9.54 -17.61 -10.74
C TYR A 128 9.10 -18.97 -11.22
N LEU A 129 10.05 -19.83 -11.62
CA LEU A 129 9.73 -21.20 -11.99
C LEU A 129 9.26 -22.01 -10.77
N THR A 130 10.05 -21.98 -9.69
CA THR A 130 9.87 -22.89 -8.54
C THR A 130 9.86 -22.13 -7.23
N LEU A 131 8.88 -22.44 -6.38
CA LEU A 131 8.74 -21.95 -5.02
C LEU A 131 9.03 -23.08 -4.04
N LYS A 132 9.69 -22.74 -2.93
CA LYS A 132 10.03 -23.68 -1.85
C LYS A 132 9.21 -23.36 -0.61
N PHE A 133 8.29 -24.26 -0.26
CA PHE A 133 7.51 -24.19 0.97
C PHE A 133 8.25 -24.97 2.05
N LYS A 134 8.47 -24.35 3.21
CA LYS A 134 9.20 -24.95 4.33
C LYS A 134 8.43 -24.78 5.63
N MET A 135 8.29 -25.86 6.38
CA MET A 135 7.71 -25.82 7.71
C MET A 135 8.25 -26.96 8.57
N ASN A 136 8.75 -26.65 9.76
CA ASN A 136 9.16 -27.62 10.78
C ASN A 136 10.06 -28.77 10.25
N GLY A 137 10.96 -28.46 9.31
CA GLY A 137 11.87 -29.43 8.70
C GLY A 137 11.35 -30.13 7.43
N THR A 138 10.06 -30.02 7.11
CA THR A 138 9.50 -30.48 5.83
C THR A 138 9.68 -29.39 4.77
N GLU A 139 10.10 -29.80 3.58
CA GLU A 139 10.27 -28.92 2.42
C GLU A 139 9.51 -29.49 1.22
N LYS A 140 8.84 -28.62 0.46
CA LYS A 140 8.15 -28.98 -0.78
C LYS A 140 8.41 -27.93 -1.85
N LEU A 141 8.83 -28.39 -3.02
CA LEU A 141 8.99 -27.56 -4.20
C LEU A 141 7.70 -27.61 -5.03
N VAL A 142 7.20 -26.44 -5.42
CA VAL A 142 5.98 -26.30 -6.22
C VAL A 142 6.27 -25.35 -7.38
N GLN A 143 5.80 -25.67 -8.58
CA GLN A 143 5.91 -24.77 -9.71
C GLN A 143 4.90 -23.65 -9.56
N SER A 144 5.29 -22.40 -9.85
CA SER A 144 4.38 -21.25 -9.70
C SER A 144 3.15 -21.33 -10.60
N LYS A 145 3.24 -22.06 -11.71
CA LYS A 145 2.10 -22.32 -12.61
C LYS A 145 1.02 -23.18 -11.94
N ASP A 146 1.42 -24.18 -11.16
CA ASP A 146 0.48 -25.10 -10.49
C ASP A 146 -0.33 -24.38 -9.38
N LEU A 147 0.20 -23.26 -8.87
CA LEU A 147 -0.46 -22.42 -7.87
C LEU A 147 -1.55 -21.51 -8.47
N LEU A 148 -1.59 -21.32 -9.79
CA LEU A 148 -2.70 -20.64 -10.45
C LEU A 148 -3.97 -21.48 -10.40
N ASP A 149 -3.82 -22.80 -10.47
CA ASP A 149 -4.94 -23.76 -10.46
C ASP A 149 -5.29 -24.21 -9.04
N THR A 150 -4.27 -24.36 -8.17
CA THR A 150 -4.45 -24.83 -6.79
C THR A 150 -3.59 -24.01 -5.82
N SER A 151 -4.21 -23.06 -5.13
CA SER A 151 -3.52 -22.19 -4.16
C SER A 151 -3.07 -22.90 -2.88
N LEU A 152 -3.57 -24.11 -2.60
CA LEU A 152 -3.32 -24.84 -1.36
C LEU A 152 -2.22 -25.90 -1.53
N VAL A 153 -1.11 -25.71 -0.82
CA VAL A 153 0.02 -26.65 -0.81
C VAL A 153 -0.04 -27.53 0.43
N SER A 154 -0.30 -28.82 0.25
CA SER A 154 -0.19 -29.80 1.34
C SER A 154 1.28 -30.16 1.58
N LEU A 155 1.74 -29.94 2.80
CA LEU A 155 3.03 -30.40 3.30
C LEU A 155 2.78 -31.69 4.08
N ASP A 156 3.56 -32.73 3.77
CA ASP A 156 3.54 -33.98 4.51
C ASP A 156 4.21 -33.74 5.88
N PHE A 157 3.42 -33.18 6.78
CA PHE A 157 3.81 -32.84 8.13
C PHE A 157 3.26 -33.90 9.07
N THR A 158 4.17 -34.61 9.74
CA THR A 158 3.82 -35.40 10.92
C THR A 158 3.87 -34.46 12.12
N PRO A 159 2.75 -34.16 12.79
CA PRO A 159 2.77 -33.32 13.96
C PRO A 159 3.69 -33.92 15.02
N GLN A 160 4.70 -33.16 15.44
CA GLN A 160 5.32 -33.42 16.71
C GLN A 160 4.25 -33.13 17.76
N GLU A 161 3.73 -34.16 18.43
CA GLU A 161 2.75 -34.01 19.50
C GLU A 161 3.34 -33.15 20.60
N ASN A 162 3.05 -31.84 20.57
CA ASN A 162 3.11 -31.04 21.77
C ASN A 162 1.95 -31.49 22.65
N SER A 163 2.29 -32.02 23.83
CA SER A 163 1.33 -32.64 24.74
C SER A 163 0.33 -31.65 25.35
N GLU A 164 0.56 -30.35 25.23
CA GLU A 164 -0.32 -29.32 25.81
C GLU A 164 -1.18 -28.66 24.74
N ARG A 165 -2.50 -28.63 24.97
CA ARG A 165 -3.43 -27.87 24.14
C ARG A 165 -3.17 -26.38 24.29
N PHE A 166 -3.34 -25.58 23.23
CA PHE A 166 -3.14 -24.12 23.30
C PHE A 166 -3.94 -23.46 24.45
N THR A 167 -5.18 -23.91 24.68
CA THR A 167 -6.06 -23.46 25.77
C THR A 167 -5.51 -23.74 27.17
N GLU A 168 -4.56 -24.69 27.30
CA GLU A 168 -3.92 -25.05 28.55
C GLU A 168 -2.60 -24.29 28.76
N SER A 169 -2.07 -23.70 27.69
CA SER A 169 -0.80 -22.97 27.70
C SER A 169 -0.81 -21.77 28.64
N LYS A 170 0.35 -21.47 29.22
CA LYS A 170 0.55 -20.29 30.08
C LYS A 170 0.19 -18.98 29.37
N TRP A 171 0.56 -18.86 28.10
CA TRP A 171 0.30 -17.65 27.30
C TRP A 171 -1.18 -17.43 27.05
N PHE A 172 -1.94 -18.49 26.74
CA PHE A 172 -3.39 -18.38 26.60
C PHE A 172 -4.06 -17.91 27.89
N LYS A 173 -3.65 -18.46 29.04
CA LYS A 173 -4.17 -18.03 30.36
C LYS A 173 -3.83 -16.56 30.66
N ILE A 174 -2.62 -16.12 30.31
CA ILE A 174 -2.22 -14.71 30.44
C ILE A 174 -3.09 -13.82 29.55
N LEU A 175 -3.24 -14.16 28.27
CA LEU A 175 -4.09 -13.42 27.32
C LEU A 175 -5.51 -13.29 27.86
N LEU A 176 -6.16 -14.41 28.19
CA LEU A 176 -7.52 -14.42 28.72
C LEU A 176 -7.66 -13.60 30.01
N GLY A 177 -6.71 -13.75 30.95
CA GLY A 177 -6.70 -12.99 32.19
C GLY A 177 -6.53 -11.48 31.96
N SER A 178 -5.58 -11.09 31.10
CA SER A 178 -5.38 -9.69 30.74
C SER A 178 -6.57 -9.10 29.99
N ALA A 179 -7.21 -9.87 29.10
CA ALA A 179 -8.41 -9.44 28.40
C ALA A 179 -9.56 -9.18 29.37
N ALA A 180 -9.76 -10.06 30.36
CA ALA A 180 -10.77 -9.85 31.40
C ALA A 180 -10.50 -8.59 32.25
N VAL A 181 -9.26 -8.36 32.66
CA VAL A 181 -8.87 -7.17 33.43
C VAL A 181 -9.03 -5.89 32.60
N LEU A 182 -8.55 -5.87 31.35
CA LEU A 182 -8.63 -4.71 30.48
C LEU A 182 -10.09 -4.38 30.11
N GLY A 183 -10.88 -5.40 29.76
CA GLY A 183 -12.31 -5.24 29.45
C GLY A 183 -13.12 -4.75 30.64
N SER A 184 -12.91 -5.32 31.83
CA SER A 184 -13.59 -4.85 33.04
C SER A 184 -13.16 -3.44 33.43
N THR A 185 -11.88 -3.08 33.29
CA THR A 185 -11.36 -1.73 33.56
C THR A 185 -11.96 -0.71 32.61
N ALA A 186 -12.03 -1.02 31.31
CA ALA A 186 -12.65 -0.17 30.30
C ALA A 186 -14.12 0.08 30.64
N ALA A 187 -14.89 -0.99 30.88
CA ALA A 187 -16.30 -0.90 31.24
C ALA A 187 -16.52 -0.08 32.53
N TYR A 188 -15.70 -0.31 33.57
CA TYR A 188 -15.80 0.42 34.84
C TYR A 188 -15.64 1.92 34.66
N PHE A 189 -14.61 2.36 33.93
CA PHE A 189 -14.37 3.78 33.70
C PHE A 189 -15.40 4.40 32.76
N LYS A 190 -15.87 3.66 31.76
CA LYS A 190 -16.94 4.13 30.87
C LYS A 190 -18.23 4.39 31.65
N ILE A 191 -18.67 3.44 32.47
CA ILE A 191 -19.86 3.59 33.32
C ILE A 191 -19.72 4.80 34.26
N LYS A 192 -18.52 5.03 34.82
CA LYS A 192 -18.27 6.22 35.65
C LYS A 192 -18.34 7.53 34.87
N ALA A 193 -17.79 7.56 33.66
CA ALA A 193 -17.87 8.73 32.78
C ALA A 193 -19.32 9.04 32.42
N ASP A 194 -20.10 8.02 32.05
CA ASP A 194 -21.50 8.16 31.67
C ASP A 194 -22.36 8.66 32.84
N ASN A 195 -22.20 8.11 34.05
CA ASN A 195 -22.92 8.60 35.24
C ASN A 195 -22.60 10.07 35.56
N LEU A 196 -21.33 10.47 35.46
CA LEU A 196 -20.94 11.87 35.68
C LEU A 196 -21.44 12.80 34.57
N TYR A 197 -21.58 12.27 33.35
CA TYR A 197 -22.17 13.01 32.24
C TYR A 197 -23.66 13.30 32.49
N ASP A 198 -24.40 12.32 33.03
CA ASP A 198 -25.78 12.54 33.46
C ASP A 198 -25.89 13.60 34.57
N ASP A 199 -24.99 13.57 35.55
CA ASP A 199 -24.89 14.60 36.60
C ASP A 199 -24.55 15.98 36.00
N TYR A 200 -23.68 16.04 34.99
CA TYR A 200 -23.36 17.28 34.28
C TYR A 200 -24.55 17.81 33.49
N LEU A 201 -25.34 16.95 32.85
CA LEU A 201 -26.53 17.35 32.11
C LEU A 201 -27.55 18.06 33.01
N SER A 202 -27.67 17.63 34.26
CA SER A 202 -28.58 18.21 35.26
C SER A 202 -28.02 19.46 35.95
N SER A 203 -26.76 19.45 36.37
CA SER A 203 -26.15 20.52 37.17
C SER A 203 -25.50 21.65 36.34
N LYS A 204 -25.07 21.35 35.11
CA LYS A 204 -24.26 22.24 34.24
C LYS A 204 -22.95 22.71 34.88
N GLU A 205 -22.41 21.96 35.84
CA GLU A 205 -21.13 22.30 36.48
C GLU A 205 -19.93 21.93 35.60
N ASN A 206 -19.16 22.93 35.16
CA ASN A 206 -17.97 22.72 34.32
C ASN A 206 -16.88 21.85 34.98
N GLN A 207 -16.87 21.71 36.31
CA GLN A 207 -15.91 20.86 37.03
C GLN A 207 -16.12 19.35 36.77
N LEU A 208 -17.32 18.96 36.32
CA LEU A 208 -17.63 17.58 35.97
C LEU A 208 -17.03 17.18 34.61
N VAL A 209 -16.94 18.13 33.68
CA VAL A 209 -16.42 17.90 32.32
C VAL A 209 -15.00 17.31 32.36
N GLU A 210 -14.10 17.90 33.16
CA GLU A 210 -12.72 17.42 33.26
C GLU A 210 -12.63 15.98 33.81
N LYS A 211 -13.56 15.60 34.71
CA LYS A 211 -13.61 14.25 35.27
C LYS A 211 -14.18 13.24 34.29
N ILE A 212 -15.20 13.63 33.52
CA ILE A 212 -15.80 12.81 32.45
C ILE A 212 -14.73 12.49 31.42
N ASP A 213 -14.05 13.50 30.89
CA ASP A 213 -13.00 13.34 29.88
C ASP A 213 -11.88 12.42 30.36
N ARG A 214 -11.49 12.55 31.63
CA ARG A 214 -10.44 11.73 32.22
C ARG A 214 -10.83 10.25 32.32
N TYR A 215 -12.06 9.96 32.75
CA TYR A 215 -12.53 8.58 32.83
C TYR A 215 -12.79 7.98 31.44
N ASP A 216 -13.32 8.76 30.50
CA ASP A 216 -13.51 8.29 29.13
C ASP A 216 -12.17 7.98 28.45
N LEU A 217 -11.15 8.81 28.70
CA LEU A 217 -9.77 8.54 28.25
C LEU A 217 -9.21 7.24 28.84
N TYR A 218 -9.34 7.01 30.15
CA TYR A 218 -8.86 5.77 30.77
C TYR A 218 -9.60 4.54 30.23
N SER A 219 -10.90 4.65 30.00
CA SER A 219 -11.69 3.62 29.32
C SER A 219 -11.15 3.35 27.92
N GLY A 220 -10.93 4.38 27.12
CA GLY A 220 -10.39 4.28 25.77
C GLY A 220 -9.01 3.63 25.71
N ILE A 221 -8.10 3.99 26.62
CA ILE A 221 -6.77 3.38 26.72
C ILE A 221 -6.88 1.89 27.08
N ALA A 222 -7.68 1.54 28.09
CA ALA A 222 -7.88 0.15 28.50
C ALA A 222 -8.48 -0.70 27.36
N PHE A 223 -9.44 -0.13 26.62
CA PHE A 223 -10.05 -0.80 25.46
C PHE A 223 -9.07 -0.94 24.28
N GLY A 224 -8.22 0.06 24.01
CA GLY A 224 -7.17 -0.04 23.00
C GLY A 224 -6.15 -1.13 23.33
N LEU A 225 -5.73 -1.23 24.59
CA LEU A 225 -4.87 -2.32 25.06
C LEU A 225 -5.56 -3.69 24.96
N LEU A 226 -6.88 -3.76 25.16
CA LEU A 226 -7.65 -4.99 24.96
C LEU A 226 -7.62 -5.44 23.50
N GLN A 227 -7.73 -4.51 22.54
CA GLN A 227 -7.65 -4.83 21.11
C GLN A 227 -6.27 -5.40 20.75
N ILE A 228 -5.20 -4.76 21.22
CA ILE A 228 -3.82 -5.26 21.04
C ILE A 228 -3.65 -6.66 21.64
N ASN A 229 -4.36 -6.97 22.73
CA ASN A 229 -4.32 -8.29 23.34
C ASN A 229 -4.84 -9.40 22.41
N PHE A 230 -5.89 -9.11 21.64
CA PHE A 230 -6.50 -10.06 20.72
C PHE A 230 -5.87 -10.09 19.33
N GLY A 231 -5.12 -9.04 18.96
CA GLY A 231 -4.48 -8.89 17.64
C GLY A 231 -5.36 -8.12 16.67
#